data_AF-A0A6N7IQ30-F1
#
_entry.id   AF-A0A6N7IQ30-F1
#
_cell.length_a   1.000
_cell.length_b   1.000
_cell.length_c   1.000
_cell.angle_alpha   90.00
_cell.angle_beta   90.00
_cell.angle_gamma   90.00
#
_symmetry.space_group_name_H-M   'P 1'
#
loop_
_entity.id
_entity.type
_entity.pdbx_description
1 polymer ?
#
loop_
_entity_poly.entity_id
_entity_poly.type
_entity_poly.pdbx_seq_one_letter_code
_entity_poly.pdbx_strand_id
1 'polypeptide(L)' 'MPSSGEDKLNTTESLNSIEEGLPGKIFFRSHRTCIVSPNMIRENSPLG' A
#
# COMPACT_ATOMS: atom_id res chain seq x y z
N MET A 1 24.23 -12.26 1.51
CA MET A 1 23.38 -11.32 0.77
C MET A 1 21.95 -11.58 1.21
N PRO A 2 21.27 -10.73 1.99
CA PRO A 2 19.89 -11.03 2.33
C PRO A 2 19.04 -10.76 1.08
N SER A 3 18.34 -11.79 0.65
CA SER A 3 17.27 -11.75 -0.33
C SER A 3 16.20 -10.76 0.15
N SER A 4 16.08 -9.62 -0.52
CA SER A 4 14.98 -8.66 -0.32
C SER A 4 13.71 -9.25 -0.92
N GLY A 5 13.20 -10.33 -0.32
CA GLY A 5 11.85 -10.80 -0.56
C GLY A 5 10.92 -9.83 0.15
N GLU A 6 10.03 -9.20 -0.60
CA GLU A 6 8.90 -8.49 -0.01
C GLU A 6 8.12 -9.50 0.83
N ASP A 7 8.10 -9.34 2.15
CA ASP A 7 7.32 -10.19 3.04
C ASP A 7 5.83 -9.99 2.73
N LYS A 8 5.32 -10.78 1.79
CA LYS A 8 3.92 -10.76 1.39
C LYS A 8 3.10 -11.41 2.50
N LEU A 9 2.53 -10.58 3.36
CA LEU A 9 1.59 -11.01 4.39
C LEU A 9 0.18 -11.07 3.80
N ASN A 10 -0.44 -12.24 3.89
CA ASN A 10 -1.82 -12.41 3.45
C ASN A 10 -2.75 -12.13 4.64
N THR A 11 -3.78 -11.31 4.42
CA THR A 11 -4.84 -11.04 5.41
C THR A 11 -6.21 -11.35 4.82
N THR A 12 -7.17 -11.70 5.69
CA THR A 12 -8.59 -11.85 5.34
C THR A 12 -9.38 -10.54 5.54
N GLU A 13 -8.74 -9.49 6.06
CA GLU A 13 -9.38 -8.20 6.29
C GLU A 13 -9.69 -7.45 4.99
N SER A 14 -10.78 -6.67 5.01
CA SER A 14 -11.16 -5.85 3.87
C SER A 14 -10.28 -4.60 3.77
N LEU A 15 -10.11 -4.07 2.56
CA LEU A 15 -9.37 -2.82 2.35
C LEU A 15 -9.98 -1.64 3.12
N ASN A 16 -11.31 -1.62 3.32
CA ASN A 16 -11.96 -0.55 4.08
C ASN A 16 -11.56 -0.61 5.55
N SER A 17 -11.60 -1.80 6.14
CA SER A 17 -11.21 -2.03 7.54
C SER A 17 -9.74 -1.67 7.77
N ILE A 18 -8.88 -2.01 6.81
CA ILE A 18 -7.47 -1.64 6.82
C ILE A 18 -7.32 -0.12 6.73
N GLU A 19 -8.03 0.55 5.82
CA GLU A 19 -8.00 2.01 5.66
C GLU A 19 -8.42 2.76 6.94
N GLU A 20 -9.43 2.28 7.66
CA GLU A 20 -9.88 2.86 8.94
C GLU A 20 -8.82 2.76 10.05
N GLY A 21 -8.00 1.70 10.04
CA GLY A 21 -6.93 1.49 11.02
C GLY A 21 -5.61 2.18 10.67
N LEU A 22 -5.45 2.67 9.44
CA LEU A 22 -4.22 3.30 8.98
C LEU A 22 -4.21 4.81 9.24
N PRO A 23 -3.09 5.40 9.66
CA PRO A 23 -3.01 6.84 9.82
C PRO A 23 -3.06 7.50 8.43
N GLY A 24 -4.10 8.29 8.17
CA GLY A 24 -4.38 8.88 6.84
C GLY A 24 -3.31 9.82 6.24
N LYS A 25 -2.17 10.00 6.90
CA LYS A 25 -1.00 10.74 6.37
C LYS A 25 0.08 9.85 5.76
N ILE A 26 0.09 8.55 6.06
CA ILE A 26 1.15 7.63 5.64
C ILE A 26 0.68 6.55 4.67
N PHE A 27 -0.62 6.45 4.44
CA PHE A 27 -1.21 5.57 3.45
C PHE A 27 -2.37 6.29 2.75
N PHE A 28 -2.56 6.00 1.47
CA PHE A 28 -3.71 6.49 0.71
C PHE A 28 -4.21 5.43 -0.24
N ARG A 29 -5.50 5.47 -0.54
CA ARG A 29 -6.14 4.58 -1.49
C ARG A 29 -5.95 5.09 -2.91
N SER A 30 -5.10 4.44 -3.68
CA SER A 30 -4.85 4.82 -5.08
C SER A 30 -5.82 4.14 -6.05
N HIS A 31 -6.39 3.00 -5.68
CA HIS A 31 -7.38 2.27 -6.48
C HIS A 31 -8.38 1.53 -5.59
N ARG A 32 -9.51 1.08 -6.16
CA ARG A 32 -10.51 0.30 -5.41
C ARG A 32 -9.94 -0.97 -4.75
N THR A 33 -8.85 -1.50 -5.31
CA THR A 33 -8.19 -2.75 -4.88
C THR A 33 -6.81 -2.54 -4.22
N CYS A 34 -6.33 -1.30 -4.03
CA CYS A 34 -5.02 -1.10 -3.40
C CYS A 34 -4.93 0.17 -2.57
N ILE A 35 -4.14 0.06 -1.50
CA ILE A 35 -3.73 1.14 -0.61
C ILE A 35 -2.21 1.17 -0.68
N VAL A 36 -1.63 2.36 -0.82
CA VAL A 36 -0.20 2.56 -1.06
C VAL A 36 0.35 3.52 -0.01
N SER A 37 1.57 3.25 0.46
CA SER A 37 2.33 4.24 1.23
C SER A 37 3.11 5.14 0.28
N PRO A 38 2.94 6.48 0.33
CA PRO A 38 3.71 7.40 -0.50
C PRO A 38 5.21 7.30 -0.21
N ASN A 39 5.60 6.92 1.01
CA ASN A 39 7.00 6.70 1.39
C ASN A 39 7.69 5.56 0.62
N MET A 40 6.91 4.66 0.01
CA MET A 40 7.43 3.55 -0.81
C MET A 40 7.46 3.88 -2.30
N ILE A 41 6.85 4.99 -2.72
CA ILE A 41 6.79 5.39 -4.13
C ILE A 41 8.12 6.05 -4.50
N ARG A 42 8.87 5.43 -5.43
CA ARG A 42 10.12 5.99 -5.96
C ARG A 42 9.91 6.95 -7.12
N GLU A 43 8.92 6.65 -7.97
CA GLU A 43 8.57 7.43 -9.14
C GLU A 43 7.07 7.24 -9.42
N ASN A 44 6.39 8.31 -9.83
CA ASN A 44 5.02 8.25 -10.28
C ASN A 44 4.98 8.63 -11.76
N SER A 45 4.71 7.66 -12.63
CA SER A 45 4.57 7.86 -14.07
C SER A 45 3.09 8.00 -14.44
N PRO A 46 2.58 9.21 -14.75
CA PRO A 46 1.21 9.39 -15.18
C PRO A 46 1.05 8.82 -16.60
N LEU A 47 0.41 7.66 -16.72
CA LEU A 47 -0.09 7.14 -17.99
C LEU A 47 -1.48 7.74 -18.19
N GLY A 48 -1.52 8.84 -18.95
CA GLY A 48 -2.75 9.43 -19.48
C GLY A 48 -3.23 8.70 -20.72
#